data_AF-A0AAD4NY29-F1
#
_entry.id   AF-A0AAD4NY29-F1
#
_cell.length_a   1.000
_cell.length_b   1.000
_cell.length_c   1.000
_cell.angle_alpha   90.00
_cell.angle_beta   90.00
_cell.angle_gamma   90.00
#
_symmetry.space_group_name_H-M   'P 1'
#
loop_
_entity.id
_entity.type
_entity.pdbx_description
1 polymer ?
#
loop_
_entity_poly.entity_id
_entity_poly.type
_entity_poly.pdbx_seq_one_letter_code
_entity_poly.pdbx_strand_id
1 'polypeptide(L)'
;MAMLLATTPPGELSTAPRHHYHHRVLYILTQSSAVSLPHLKQIQAKILRTAPPPHQSSETVYLYSRLLHFSSLQDLIYTLKLFQQIPYPNTFIYNTLIRAYAHSKDHKRRAFSVFQELLEQEILLPDKHTFPFVLKACAYLFDLSEGKQAHAQFLKRGFGSDVYVNNSLIHFYASCGLPESARKVFDEMHERSSVSWNAMIDALVQAGEFDEALRMFVEMMPLFEADGYTVQSVIDACAGLGALYIGMWLHAYVLRKCEIDASFEVLVKNALIEMYYKCGSMRMALQVFQGMSRRDVNSWNAVIFGFAVHGEAETAFEHFDRMINEEKIRPNAITFVGVLSACNHRGLVKEGRRYFDMMASEYNVEPVLQHYGCLVDLLARKGQIEEALDVVSSMRVKPDDVIWRSLLDASCKQSESLDLSQEMAKHLMEGDGGASSGAYVLLSRVFASANRWNEVGLIRKLMSEKGVAKEPGCSSVEIDGIVHEFFAGDTTHPQTKEIYQFLNVIEERVKMAGYVHDFSQAPLIDEARDGKGSSLRLHSERLAIAFALMNSKPGAPIRIFKNLRVCNDCHNFTKFISKVFSVEIIMRDRLRFHCFSNGSCSCMDFW
;
A
#
# COMPACT_ATOMS: atom_id res chain seq x y z
N MET A 1 -36.66 -1.07 -27.47
CA MET A 1 -37.94 -0.99 -28.20
C MET A 1 -38.71 0.19 -27.63
N ALA A 2 -38.95 1.19 -28.47
CA ALA A 2 -39.59 2.46 -28.12
C ALA A 2 -41.03 2.26 -27.64
N MET A 3 -41.48 3.09 -26.69
CA MET A 3 -42.91 3.42 -26.58
C MET A 3 -43.14 4.80 -25.92
N LEU A 4 -43.35 5.77 -26.82
CA LEU A 4 -44.35 6.84 -26.78
C LEU A 4 -44.45 7.72 -25.53
N LEU A 5 -43.77 8.86 -25.62
CA LEU A 5 -44.33 10.15 -25.21
C LEU A 5 -45.63 10.39 -26.00
N ALA A 6 -46.77 10.19 -25.35
CA ALA A 6 -48.05 10.70 -25.84
C ALA A 6 -48.35 12.04 -25.14
N THR A 7 -48.30 13.10 -25.94
CA THR A 7 -48.89 14.41 -25.68
C THR A 7 -50.42 14.29 -25.66
N THR A 8 -51.06 14.59 -24.53
CA THR A 8 -52.51 14.84 -24.46
C THR A 8 -52.78 16.29 -24.03
N PRO A 9 -53.71 17.01 -24.67
CA PRO A 9 -54.06 18.41 -24.36
C PRO A 9 -54.83 18.51 -23.02
N PRO A 10 -55.00 19.72 -22.44
CA PRO A 10 -55.51 19.88 -21.08
C PRO A 10 -57.01 19.61 -21.04
N GLY A 11 -57.38 18.41 -20.59
CA GLY A 11 -58.76 18.00 -20.32
C GLY A 11 -58.93 17.71 -18.84
N GLU A 12 -59.68 18.58 -18.18
CA GLU A 12 -60.48 18.41 -16.96
C GLU A 12 -59.82 17.79 -15.71
N LEU A 13 -59.75 18.62 -14.67
CA LEU A 13 -59.55 18.20 -13.29
C LEU A 13 -60.55 17.10 -12.92
N SER A 14 -60.08 15.86 -12.84
CA SER A 14 -60.74 14.79 -12.11
C SER A 14 -59.87 14.38 -10.92
N THR A 15 -60.47 14.46 -9.75
CA THR A 15 -59.92 14.20 -8.42
C THR A 15 -59.55 12.73 -8.25
N ALA A 16 -58.44 12.30 -8.86
CA ALA A 16 -57.80 11.04 -8.49
C ALA A 16 -57.11 11.19 -7.10
N PRO A 17 -57.17 10.19 -6.21
CA PRO A 17 -56.60 10.31 -4.87
C PRO A 17 -55.10 10.64 -4.95
N ARG A 18 -54.67 11.70 -4.26
CA ARG A 18 -53.27 12.18 -4.22
C ARG A 18 -52.26 11.05 -3.99
N HIS A 19 -52.63 10.01 -3.25
CA HIS A 19 -51.84 8.78 -3.03
C HIS A 19 -51.41 8.04 -4.31
N HIS A 20 -52.25 7.95 -5.35
CA HIS A 20 -51.87 7.28 -6.60
C HIS A 20 -50.75 7.99 -7.35
N TYR A 21 -50.63 9.31 -7.17
CA TYR A 21 -49.63 10.11 -7.84
C TYR A 21 -48.24 9.99 -7.19
N HIS A 22 -48.16 10.11 -5.86
CA HIS A 22 -46.93 9.87 -5.10
C HIS A 22 -46.41 8.45 -5.36
N HIS A 23 -47.30 7.46 -5.40
CA HIS A 23 -46.95 6.07 -5.70
C HIS A 23 -46.37 5.90 -7.12
N ARG A 24 -46.86 6.65 -8.12
CA ARG A 24 -46.35 6.59 -9.50
C ARG A 24 -44.96 7.25 -9.65
N VAL A 25 -44.73 8.38 -8.98
CA VAL A 25 -43.40 9.02 -8.93
C VAL A 25 -42.41 8.13 -8.18
N LEU A 26 -42.84 7.53 -7.07
CA LEU A 26 -42.01 6.60 -6.32
C LEU A 26 -41.67 5.36 -7.15
N TYR A 27 -42.65 4.79 -7.86
CA TYR A 27 -42.45 3.66 -8.77
C TYR A 27 -41.39 3.95 -9.85
N ILE A 28 -41.42 5.15 -10.45
CA ILE A 28 -40.43 5.59 -11.45
C ILE A 28 -39.03 5.70 -10.81
N LEU A 29 -38.96 6.23 -9.58
CA LEU A 29 -37.70 6.32 -8.83
C LEU A 29 -37.18 4.95 -8.39
N THR A 30 -38.04 3.94 -8.18
CA THR A 30 -37.63 2.62 -7.68
C THR A 30 -37.37 1.57 -8.76
N GLN A 31 -37.96 1.69 -9.95
CA GLN A 31 -37.81 0.68 -11.01
C GLN A 31 -36.67 0.93 -12.00
N SER A 32 -36.12 2.14 -12.07
CA SER A 32 -35.02 2.44 -12.98
C SER A 32 -33.69 2.21 -12.29
N SER A 33 -32.92 1.24 -12.79
CA SER A 33 -31.56 0.93 -12.33
C SER A 33 -30.55 2.05 -12.62
N ALA A 34 -30.93 3.09 -13.37
CA ALA A 34 -30.14 4.32 -13.56
C ALA A 34 -31.01 5.50 -14.01
N VAL A 35 -31.56 6.28 -13.07
CA VAL A 35 -32.26 7.54 -13.41
C VAL A 35 -31.23 8.64 -13.65
N SER A 36 -31.01 9.07 -14.90
CA SER A 36 -30.05 10.13 -15.19
C SER A 36 -30.43 11.50 -14.59
N LEU A 37 -29.45 12.36 -14.36
CA LEU A 37 -29.63 13.69 -13.76
C LEU A 37 -30.72 14.56 -14.46
N PRO A 38 -30.84 14.60 -15.80
CA PRO A 38 -31.96 15.29 -16.46
C PRO A 38 -33.34 14.75 -16.04
N HIS A 39 -33.50 13.43 -15.90
CA HIS A 39 -34.74 12.83 -15.43
C HIS A 39 -35.03 13.18 -13.97
N LEU A 40 -34.01 13.22 -13.10
CA LEU A 40 -34.17 13.67 -11.71
C LEU A 40 -34.67 15.12 -11.64
N LYS A 41 -34.12 16.02 -12.47
CA LYS A 41 -34.57 17.41 -12.58
C LYS A 41 -36.02 17.52 -13.06
N GLN A 42 -36.43 16.69 -14.03
CA GLN A 42 -37.83 16.62 -14.50
C GLN A 42 -38.77 16.12 -13.39
N ILE A 43 -38.36 15.10 -12.64
CA ILE A 43 -39.13 14.58 -11.50
C ILE A 43 -39.26 15.65 -10.42
N GLN A 44 -38.19 16.38 -10.09
CA GLN A 44 -38.24 17.51 -9.16
C GLN A 44 -39.22 18.60 -9.63
N ALA A 45 -39.11 19.05 -10.89
CA ALA A 45 -40.02 20.06 -11.45
C ALA A 45 -41.49 19.59 -11.39
N LYS A 46 -41.71 18.29 -11.59
CA LYS A 46 -43.02 17.68 -11.50
C LYS A 46 -43.53 17.64 -10.06
N ILE A 47 -42.70 17.29 -9.07
CA ILE A 47 -43.06 17.35 -7.64
C ILE A 47 -43.43 18.78 -7.23
N LEU A 48 -42.63 19.78 -7.60
CA LEU A 48 -42.90 21.20 -7.31
C LEU A 48 -44.26 21.68 -7.84
N ARG A 49 -44.73 21.11 -8.97
CA ARG A 49 -46.00 21.48 -9.59
C ARG A 49 -47.23 20.78 -9.03
N THR A 50 -47.06 19.65 -8.35
CA THR A 50 -48.17 18.70 -8.12
C THR A 50 -48.28 18.19 -6.70
N ALA A 51 -47.17 18.20 -5.94
CA ALA A 51 -47.17 17.83 -4.54
C ALA A 51 -47.33 19.10 -3.69
N PRO A 52 -48.01 19.02 -2.53
CA PRO A 52 -47.99 20.11 -1.56
C PRO A 52 -46.55 20.37 -1.09
N PRO A 53 -46.23 21.60 -0.67
CA PRO A 53 -44.90 21.95 -0.17
C PRO A 53 -44.39 20.97 0.90
N PRO A 54 -43.07 20.73 1.00
CA PRO A 54 -42.53 19.71 1.90
C PRO A 54 -42.91 19.91 3.37
N HIS A 55 -43.13 21.15 3.82
CA HIS A 55 -43.59 21.44 5.19
C HIS A 55 -45.04 21.02 5.48
N GLN A 56 -45.81 20.63 4.46
CA GLN A 56 -47.24 20.28 4.58
C GLN A 56 -47.52 18.80 4.35
N SER A 57 -46.53 17.98 3.94
CA SER A 57 -46.73 16.55 3.66
C SER A 57 -45.47 15.70 3.87
N SER A 58 -45.58 14.68 4.73
CA SER A 58 -44.54 13.66 4.95
C SER A 58 -44.23 12.85 3.68
N GLU A 59 -45.22 12.62 2.82
CA GLU A 59 -45.05 11.93 1.54
C GLU A 59 -44.19 12.76 0.57
N THR A 60 -44.35 14.09 0.59
CA THR A 60 -43.50 14.99 -0.20
C THR A 60 -42.06 14.94 0.31
N VAL A 61 -41.85 15.01 1.64
CA VAL A 61 -40.50 14.88 2.24
C VAL A 61 -39.84 13.56 1.86
N TYR A 62 -40.61 12.46 1.84
CA TYR A 62 -40.11 11.15 1.41
C TYR A 62 -39.69 11.13 -0.08
N LEU A 63 -40.48 11.73 -0.98
CA LEU A 63 -40.09 11.85 -2.39
C LEU A 63 -38.81 12.68 -2.57
N TYR A 64 -38.66 13.78 -1.84
CA TYR A 64 -37.44 14.60 -1.84
C TYR A 64 -36.23 13.82 -1.28
N SER A 65 -36.42 13.03 -0.23
CA SER A 65 -35.42 12.12 0.32
C SER A 65 -34.95 11.09 -0.71
N ARG A 66 -35.87 10.49 -1.47
CA ARG A 66 -35.52 9.55 -2.56
C ARG A 66 -34.79 10.25 -3.70
N LEU A 67 -35.23 11.45 -4.10
CA LEU A 67 -34.54 12.26 -5.11
C LEU A 67 -33.11 12.60 -4.69
N LEU A 68 -32.92 13.02 -3.44
CA LEU A 68 -31.60 13.28 -2.85
C LEU A 68 -30.70 12.05 -2.91
N HIS A 69 -31.24 10.88 -2.60
CA HIS A 69 -30.46 9.64 -2.68
C HIS A 69 -29.94 9.39 -4.10
N PHE A 70 -30.79 9.48 -5.13
CA PHE A 70 -30.36 9.27 -6.51
C PHE A 70 -29.48 10.40 -7.06
N SER A 71 -29.71 11.65 -6.66
CA SER A 71 -28.86 12.77 -7.06
C SER A 71 -27.47 12.66 -6.42
N SER A 72 -27.38 12.17 -5.18
CA SER A 72 -26.11 12.05 -4.46
C SER A 72 -25.10 11.13 -5.15
N LEU A 73 -25.59 10.19 -5.95
CA LEU A 73 -24.79 9.25 -6.73
C LEU A 73 -24.23 9.87 -8.03
N GLN A 74 -24.70 11.06 -8.43
CA GLN A 74 -24.40 11.67 -9.73
C GLN A 74 -23.84 13.09 -9.62
N ASP A 75 -24.45 13.95 -8.80
CA ASP A 75 -24.13 15.37 -8.73
C ASP A 75 -24.35 15.91 -7.31
N LEU A 76 -23.23 16.21 -6.63
CA LEU A 76 -23.23 16.72 -5.26
C LEU A 76 -23.78 18.15 -5.16
N ILE A 77 -23.55 19.00 -6.18
CA ILE A 77 -24.01 20.40 -6.21
C ILE A 77 -25.54 20.43 -6.29
N TYR A 78 -26.11 19.63 -7.17
CA TYR A 78 -27.55 19.48 -7.32
C TYR A 78 -28.20 18.87 -6.07
N THR A 79 -27.53 17.88 -5.46
CA THR A 79 -27.95 17.30 -4.18
C THR A 79 -28.05 18.36 -3.09
N LEU A 80 -27.07 19.26 -2.98
CA LEU A 80 -27.11 20.35 -1.99
C LEU A 80 -28.24 21.34 -2.24
N LYS A 81 -28.48 21.70 -3.51
CA LYS A 81 -29.62 22.57 -3.87
C LYS A 81 -30.96 21.94 -3.51
N LEU A 82 -31.09 20.62 -3.65
CA LEU A 82 -32.29 19.89 -3.22
C LEU A 82 -32.45 19.89 -1.70
N PHE A 83 -31.36 19.66 -0.96
CA PHE A 83 -31.37 19.66 0.50
C PHE A 83 -31.85 21.01 1.08
N GLN A 84 -31.36 22.12 0.54
CA GLN A 84 -31.75 23.48 0.95
C GLN A 84 -33.24 23.80 0.73
N GLN A 85 -33.94 23.04 -0.11
CA GLN A 85 -35.37 23.22 -0.35
C GLN A 85 -36.25 22.45 0.65
N ILE A 86 -35.65 21.66 1.54
CA ILE A 86 -36.36 20.86 2.55
C ILE A 86 -36.33 21.62 3.88
N PRO A 87 -37.46 22.18 4.34
CA PRO A 87 -37.52 23.01 5.55
C PRO A 87 -37.34 22.21 6.85
N TYR A 88 -37.62 20.89 6.84
CA TYR A 88 -37.49 20.01 8.01
C TYR A 88 -36.88 18.66 7.59
N PRO A 89 -35.56 18.60 7.32
CA PRO A 89 -34.90 17.35 6.96
C PRO A 89 -34.89 16.41 8.16
N ASN A 90 -35.15 15.11 7.94
CA ASN A 90 -35.04 14.09 8.98
C ASN A 90 -33.64 13.45 8.98
N THR A 91 -33.33 12.60 9.98
CA THR A 91 -32.03 11.92 10.10
C THR A 91 -31.63 11.17 8.83
N PHE A 92 -32.59 10.54 8.12
CA PHE A 92 -32.30 9.85 6.85
C PHE A 92 -31.78 10.79 5.76
N ILE A 93 -32.33 12.00 5.67
CA ILE A 93 -31.90 13.02 4.71
C ILE A 93 -30.48 13.49 5.04
N TYR A 94 -30.17 13.74 6.32
CA TYR A 94 -28.80 14.02 6.77
C TYR A 94 -27.84 12.88 6.44
N ASN A 95 -28.21 11.62 6.76
CA ASN A 95 -27.41 10.44 6.44
C ASN A 95 -27.11 10.30 4.94
N THR A 96 -28.07 10.68 4.09
CA THR A 96 -27.88 10.69 2.63
C THR A 96 -26.82 11.70 2.23
N LEU A 97 -26.84 12.91 2.81
CA LEU A 97 -25.87 13.95 2.51
C LEU A 97 -24.47 13.62 3.07
N ILE A 98 -24.40 13.11 4.31
CA ILE A 98 -23.15 12.63 4.93
C ILE A 98 -22.53 11.53 4.06
N ARG A 99 -23.33 10.55 3.61
CA ARG A 99 -22.89 9.50 2.70
C ARG A 99 -22.36 10.07 1.38
N ALA A 100 -23.07 11.04 0.79
CA ALA A 100 -22.65 11.69 -0.46
C ALA A 100 -21.27 12.33 -0.31
N TYR A 101 -21.07 13.10 0.77
CA TYR A 101 -19.81 13.76 1.06
C TYR A 101 -18.68 12.76 1.37
N ALA A 102 -18.96 11.71 2.15
CA ALA A 102 -17.97 10.68 2.46
C ALA A 102 -17.45 9.94 1.21
N HIS A 103 -18.27 9.81 0.16
CA HIS A 103 -17.88 9.22 -1.13
C HIS A 103 -17.30 10.23 -2.12
N SER A 104 -17.40 11.53 -1.85
CA SER A 104 -16.85 12.56 -2.74
C SER A 104 -15.32 12.55 -2.74
N LYS A 105 -14.69 12.95 -3.84
CA LYS A 105 -13.22 13.03 -3.91
C LYS A 105 -12.68 14.14 -3.00
N ASP A 106 -13.23 15.35 -3.14
CA ASP A 106 -12.61 16.57 -2.58
C ASP A 106 -13.32 17.13 -1.34
N HIS A 107 -14.53 16.64 -1.01
CA HIS A 107 -15.40 17.26 -0.02
C HIS A 107 -15.66 16.37 1.21
N LYS A 108 -14.79 15.41 1.51
CA LYS A 108 -15.02 14.46 2.61
C LYS A 108 -15.12 15.14 3.98
N ARG A 109 -14.40 16.25 4.21
CA ARG A 109 -14.48 17.02 5.46
C ARG A 109 -15.89 17.54 5.75
N ARG A 110 -16.67 17.84 4.70
CA ARG A 110 -18.06 18.27 4.84
C ARG A 110 -18.96 17.18 5.42
N ALA A 111 -18.60 15.90 5.32
CA ALA A 111 -19.37 14.83 5.95
C ALA A 111 -19.42 15.00 7.48
N PHE A 112 -18.31 15.41 8.09
CA PHE A 112 -18.27 15.71 9.53
C PHE A 112 -19.00 17.01 9.87
N SER A 113 -18.87 18.06 9.04
CA SER A 113 -19.63 19.31 9.24
C SER A 113 -21.14 19.08 9.24
N VAL A 114 -21.66 18.29 8.30
CA VAL A 114 -23.10 17.94 8.24
C VAL A 114 -23.52 17.08 9.43
N PHE A 115 -22.61 16.25 9.96
CA PHE A 115 -22.85 15.50 11.19
C PHE A 115 -22.93 16.44 12.41
N GLN A 116 -22.10 17.48 12.48
CA GLN A 116 -22.21 18.52 13.52
C GLN A 116 -23.55 19.28 13.40
N GLU A 117 -23.94 19.68 12.18
CA GLU A 117 -25.25 20.31 11.92
C GLU A 117 -26.42 19.43 12.39
N LEU A 118 -26.33 18.10 12.22
CA LEU A 118 -27.31 17.14 12.72
C LEU A 118 -27.34 17.09 14.26
N LEU A 119 -26.17 17.16 14.92
CA LEU A 119 -26.07 17.18 16.39
C LEU A 119 -26.61 18.47 17.02
N GLU A 120 -26.59 19.57 16.28
CA GLU A 120 -27.14 20.86 16.71
C GLU A 120 -28.68 20.92 16.62
N GLN A 121 -29.32 19.95 15.97
CA GLN A 121 -30.79 19.88 15.91
C GLN A 121 -31.37 19.42 17.24
N GLU A 122 -32.34 20.15 17.79
CA GLU A 122 -32.95 19.85 19.10
C GLU A 122 -33.68 18.50 19.15
N ILE A 123 -34.26 18.07 18.03
CA ILE A 123 -35.15 16.89 17.96
C ILE A 123 -34.47 15.70 17.26
N LEU A 124 -33.53 15.95 16.36
CA LEU A 124 -32.94 14.89 15.53
C LEU A 124 -31.71 14.31 16.20
N LEU A 125 -31.59 12.99 16.13
CA LEU A 125 -30.46 12.27 16.68
C LEU A 125 -29.77 11.47 15.57
N PRO A 126 -28.43 11.36 15.61
CA PRO A 126 -27.71 10.37 14.82
C PRO A 126 -28.17 8.95 15.12
N ASP A 127 -28.23 8.12 14.09
CA ASP A 127 -28.55 6.71 14.20
C ASP A 127 -27.38 5.83 13.76
N LYS A 128 -27.55 4.50 13.85
CA LYS A 128 -26.53 3.53 13.40
C LYS A 128 -26.14 3.65 11.92
N HIS A 129 -26.95 4.31 11.09
CA HIS A 129 -26.64 4.55 9.68
C HIS A 129 -25.86 5.86 9.46
N THR A 130 -25.75 6.72 10.47
CA THR A 130 -24.95 7.95 10.43
C THR A 130 -23.45 7.65 10.56
N PHE A 131 -23.06 6.95 11.63
CA PHE A 131 -21.65 6.79 12.04
C PHE A 131 -20.73 6.16 10.98
N PRO A 132 -21.13 5.11 10.23
CA PRO A 132 -20.25 4.47 9.25
C PRO A 132 -19.70 5.43 8.19
N PHE A 133 -20.51 6.38 7.73
CA PHE A 133 -20.08 7.36 6.71
C PHE A 133 -19.27 8.51 7.31
N VAL A 134 -19.58 8.92 8.54
CA VAL A 134 -18.77 9.91 9.28
C VAL A 134 -17.37 9.33 9.53
N LEU A 135 -17.29 8.12 10.08
CA LEU A 135 -16.04 7.42 10.35
C LEU A 135 -15.26 7.14 9.06
N LYS A 136 -15.92 6.80 7.96
CA LYS A 136 -15.27 6.66 6.64
C LYS A 136 -14.61 7.96 6.19
N ALA A 137 -15.26 9.10 6.38
CA ALA A 137 -14.68 10.40 6.05
C ALA A 137 -13.48 10.72 6.95
N CYS A 138 -13.61 10.51 8.27
CA CYS A 138 -12.51 10.70 9.22
C CYS A 138 -11.31 9.78 8.92
N ALA A 139 -11.57 8.52 8.57
CA ALA A 139 -10.56 7.53 8.21
C ALA A 139 -9.74 7.99 6.99
N TYR A 140 -10.42 8.47 5.94
CA TYR A 140 -9.75 8.99 4.74
C TYR A 140 -8.92 10.25 5.03
N LEU A 141 -9.41 11.11 5.92
CA LEU A 141 -8.74 12.36 6.29
C LEU A 141 -7.66 12.15 7.36
N PHE A 142 -7.53 10.93 7.89
CA PHE A 142 -6.70 10.61 9.04
C PHE A 142 -7.01 11.47 10.28
N ASP A 143 -8.25 11.99 10.40
CA ASP A 143 -8.64 12.91 11.46
C ASP A 143 -9.04 12.14 12.73
N LEU A 144 -8.04 11.90 13.57
CA LEU A 144 -8.22 11.18 14.82
C LEU A 144 -9.12 11.94 15.81
N SER A 145 -9.11 13.28 15.77
CA SER A 145 -9.87 14.11 16.70
C SER A 145 -11.36 14.01 16.42
N GLU A 146 -11.75 14.27 15.17
CA GLU A 146 -13.15 14.20 14.72
C GLU A 146 -13.69 12.77 14.85
N GLY A 147 -12.92 11.76 14.45
CA GLY A 147 -13.38 10.38 14.55
C GLY A 147 -13.52 9.88 16.00
N LYS A 148 -12.67 10.33 16.95
CA LYS A 148 -12.88 10.07 18.39
C LYS A 148 -14.15 10.73 18.94
N GLN A 149 -14.50 11.92 18.45
CA GLN A 149 -15.77 12.56 18.82
C GLN A 149 -16.97 11.77 18.28
N ALA A 150 -16.90 11.30 17.03
CA ALA A 150 -17.92 10.42 16.46
C ALA A 150 -18.05 9.10 17.25
N HIS A 151 -16.93 8.48 17.65
CA HIS A 151 -16.92 7.28 18.49
C HIS A 151 -17.56 7.55 19.87
N ALA A 152 -17.23 8.67 20.53
CA ALA A 152 -17.86 9.03 21.80
C ALA A 152 -19.38 9.25 21.67
N GLN A 153 -19.84 9.87 20.58
CA GLN A 153 -21.26 10.00 20.29
C GLN A 153 -21.93 8.65 20.06
N PHE A 154 -21.29 7.75 19.32
CA PHE A 154 -21.77 6.38 19.10
C PHE A 154 -22.02 5.64 20.42
N LEU A 155 -21.05 5.67 21.35
CA LEU A 155 -21.19 5.04 22.67
C LEU A 155 -22.30 5.68 23.49
N LYS A 156 -22.38 7.02 23.54
CA LYS A 156 -23.44 7.76 24.25
C LYS A 156 -24.84 7.45 23.74
N ARG A 157 -24.98 7.09 22.45
CA ARG A 157 -26.27 6.72 21.84
C ARG A 157 -26.65 5.26 22.09
N GLY A 158 -25.82 4.49 22.78
CA GLY A 158 -26.11 3.09 23.13
C GLY A 158 -25.93 2.12 21.96
N PHE A 159 -25.17 2.50 20.93
CA PHE A 159 -24.93 1.65 19.77
C PHE A 159 -23.71 0.72 19.92
N GLY A 160 -23.08 0.65 21.09
CA GLY A 160 -21.82 -0.07 21.34
C GLY A 160 -21.78 -1.53 20.87
N SER A 161 -22.93 -2.20 20.77
CA SER A 161 -23.06 -3.58 20.27
C SER A 161 -23.32 -3.69 18.75
N ASP A 162 -23.47 -2.59 18.02
CA ASP A 162 -23.78 -2.62 16.58
C ASP A 162 -22.53 -3.03 15.76
N VAL A 163 -22.56 -4.26 15.24
CA VAL A 163 -21.47 -4.88 14.48
C VAL A 163 -21.06 -4.03 13.27
N TYR A 164 -22.01 -3.40 12.58
CA TYR A 164 -21.72 -2.64 11.36
C TYR A 164 -20.96 -1.34 11.66
N VAL A 165 -21.33 -0.64 12.73
CA VAL A 165 -20.60 0.56 13.17
C VAL A 165 -19.24 0.18 13.77
N ASN A 166 -19.16 -0.89 14.55
CA ASN A 166 -17.88 -1.38 15.11
C ASN A 166 -16.88 -1.74 14.00
N ASN A 167 -17.32 -2.39 12.92
CA ASN A 167 -16.47 -2.63 11.75
C ASN A 167 -15.95 -1.32 11.12
N SER A 168 -16.76 -0.26 11.13
CA SER A 168 -16.34 1.07 10.65
C SER A 168 -15.34 1.74 11.61
N LEU A 169 -15.47 1.50 12.92
CA LEU A 169 -14.51 1.97 13.93
C LEU A 169 -13.15 1.26 13.81
N ILE A 170 -13.15 -0.05 13.58
CA ILE A 170 -11.92 -0.83 13.30
C ILE A 170 -11.17 -0.21 12.12
N HIS A 171 -11.87 -0.03 10.98
CA HIS A 171 -11.28 0.59 9.79
C HIS A 171 -10.78 2.03 10.07
N PHE A 172 -11.54 2.83 10.82
CA PHE A 172 -11.13 4.20 11.18
C PHE A 172 -9.84 4.23 12.00
N TYR A 173 -9.76 3.47 13.09
CA TYR A 173 -8.57 3.43 13.92
C TYR A 173 -7.37 2.88 13.18
N ALA A 174 -7.57 1.83 12.37
CA ALA A 174 -6.52 1.27 11.52
C ALA A 174 -5.99 2.30 10.52
N SER A 175 -6.89 3.00 9.81
CA SER A 175 -6.51 4.05 8.85
C SER A 175 -5.70 5.17 9.52
N CYS A 176 -6.06 5.56 10.75
CA CYS A 176 -5.34 6.54 11.54
C CYS A 176 -4.02 6.04 12.15
N GLY A 177 -3.53 4.86 11.77
CA GLY A 177 -2.27 4.30 12.28
C GLY A 177 -2.33 3.83 13.73
N LEU A 178 -3.52 3.43 14.21
CA LEU A 178 -3.74 2.93 15.57
C LEU A 178 -4.33 1.50 15.56
N PRO A 179 -3.57 0.50 15.06
CA PRO A 179 -4.03 -0.89 14.98
C PRO A 179 -4.40 -1.48 16.35
N GLU A 180 -3.69 -1.08 17.42
CA GLU A 180 -4.04 -1.49 18.79
C GLU A 180 -5.42 -1.00 19.24
N SER A 181 -5.83 0.20 18.82
CA SER A 181 -7.17 0.73 19.13
C SER A 181 -8.24 0.02 18.31
N ALA A 182 -7.93 -0.31 17.05
CA ALA A 182 -8.80 -1.14 16.22
C ALA A 182 -8.99 -2.52 16.85
N ARG A 183 -7.91 -3.12 17.37
CA ARG A 183 -7.94 -4.42 18.07
C ARG A 183 -8.78 -4.36 19.35
N LYS A 184 -8.68 -3.30 20.15
CA LYS A 184 -9.53 -3.10 21.33
C LYS A 184 -11.02 -3.08 20.97
N VAL A 185 -11.40 -2.34 19.93
CA VAL A 185 -12.78 -2.34 19.43
C VAL A 185 -13.20 -3.76 19.05
N PHE A 186 -12.37 -4.47 18.29
CA PHE A 186 -12.65 -5.86 17.89
C PHE A 186 -12.80 -6.81 19.09
N ASP A 187 -11.95 -6.70 20.12
CA ASP A 187 -11.95 -7.56 21.30
C ASP A 187 -13.19 -7.30 22.20
N GLU A 188 -13.66 -6.05 22.26
CA GLU A 188 -14.87 -5.67 23.02
C GLU A 188 -16.19 -6.09 22.34
N MET A 189 -16.16 -6.46 21.06
CA MET A 189 -17.35 -6.94 20.35
C MET A 189 -17.85 -8.29 20.89
N HIS A 190 -19.10 -8.32 21.36
CA HIS A 190 -19.76 -9.57 21.78
C HIS A 190 -20.12 -10.49 20.61
N GLU A 191 -20.57 -9.89 19.50
CA GLU A 191 -20.88 -10.58 18.24
C GLU A 191 -19.94 -10.09 17.16
N ARG A 192 -19.38 -11.03 16.38
CA ARG A 192 -18.48 -10.75 15.27
C ARG A 192 -19.01 -11.43 14.03
N SER A 193 -18.92 -10.75 12.89
CA SER A 193 -19.23 -11.33 11.58
C SER A 193 -17.95 -11.59 10.79
N SER A 194 -18.03 -12.31 9.67
CA SER A 194 -16.91 -12.44 8.72
C SER A 194 -16.32 -11.08 8.34
N VAL A 195 -17.16 -10.05 8.19
CA VAL A 195 -16.74 -8.67 7.92
C VAL A 195 -15.91 -8.08 9.06
N SER A 196 -16.21 -8.41 10.32
CA SER A 196 -15.44 -7.96 11.48
C SER A 196 -14.03 -8.55 11.48
N TRP A 197 -13.91 -9.85 11.19
CA TRP A 197 -12.62 -10.52 11.06
C TRP A 197 -11.82 -9.98 9.88
N ASN A 198 -12.46 -9.81 8.72
CA ASN A 198 -11.82 -9.23 7.55
C ASN A 198 -11.29 -7.82 7.80
N ALA A 199 -12.08 -6.97 8.45
CA ALA A 199 -11.65 -5.60 8.78
C ALA A 199 -10.43 -5.59 9.70
N MET A 200 -10.36 -6.52 10.66
CA MET A 200 -9.22 -6.60 11.58
C MET A 200 -7.98 -7.21 10.92
N ILE A 201 -8.14 -8.28 10.11
CA ILE A 201 -7.03 -8.89 9.35
C ILE A 201 -6.44 -7.87 8.38
N ASP A 202 -7.28 -7.19 7.60
CA ASP A 202 -6.84 -6.13 6.68
C ASP A 202 -6.14 -4.99 7.44
N ALA A 203 -6.71 -4.53 8.56
CA ALA A 203 -6.09 -3.51 9.40
C ALA A 203 -4.67 -3.88 9.86
N LEU A 204 -4.44 -5.13 10.27
CA LEU A 204 -3.13 -5.62 10.68
C LEU A 204 -2.16 -5.69 9.49
N VAL A 205 -2.63 -6.16 8.33
CA VAL A 205 -1.83 -6.21 7.09
C VAL A 205 -1.39 -4.80 6.68
N GLN A 206 -2.30 -3.83 6.70
CA GLN A 206 -1.98 -2.43 6.39
C GLN A 206 -1.00 -1.80 7.40
N ALA A 207 -1.04 -2.25 8.65
CA ALA A 207 -0.10 -1.84 9.69
C ALA A 207 1.27 -2.54 9.60
N GLY A 208 1.43 -3.56 8.75
CA GLY A 208 2.64 -4.38 8.67
C GLY A 208 2.75 -5.48 9.72
N GLU A 209 1.70 -5.69 10.52
CA GLU A 209 1.62 -6.70 11.59
C GLU A 209 1.21 -8.07 11.02
N PHE A 210 2.01 -8.57 10.08
CA PHE A 210 1.66 -9.73 9.25
C PHE A 210 1.50 -11.03 10.07
N ASP A 211 2.35 -11.26 11.08
CA ASP A 211 2.26 -12.45 11.93
C ASP A 211 0.96 -12.50 12.75
N GLU A 212 0.51 -11.34 13.26
CA GLU A 212 -0.78 -11.23 13.95
C GLU A 212 -1.94 -11.45 12.97
N ALA A 213 -1.85 -10.90 11.75
CA ALA A 213 -2.87 -11.11 10.72
C ALA A 213 -3.05 -12.60 10.38
N LEU A 214 -1.95 -13.35 10.24
CA LEU A 214 -1.99 -14.79 10.01
C LEU A 214 -2.57 -15.55 11.22
N ARG A 215 -2.24 -15.14 12.46
CA ARG A 215 -2.83 -15.74 13.67
C ARG A 215 -4.33 -15.50 13.75
N MET A 216 -4.80 -14.28 13.48
CA MET A 216 -6.22 -13.95 13.43
C MET A 216 -6.96 -14.74 12.34
N PHE A 217 -6.34 -14.97 11.19
CA PHE A 217 -6.92 -15.83 10.16
C PHE A 217 -7.11 -17.28 10.65
N VAL A 218 -6.11 -17.83 11.35
CA VAL A 218 -6.22 -19.18 11.93
C VAL A 218 -7.34 -19.26 12.98
N GLU A 219 -7.53 -18.22 13.78
CA GLU A 219 -8.64 -18.13 14.74
C GLU A 219 -10.01 -17.98 14.06
N MET A 220 -10.07 -17.32 12.90
CA MET A 220 -11.30 -17.14 12.12
C MET A 220 -11.77 -18.45 11.46
N MET A 221 -10.85 -19.27 10.93
CA MET A 221 -11.17 -20.44 10.09
C MET A 221 -12.17 -21.45 10.68
N PRO A 222 -12.17 -21.77 11.99
CA PRO A 222 -13.17 -22.65 12.59
C PRO A 222 -14.57 -22.03 12.70
N LEU A 223 -14.66 -20.70 12.62
CA LEU A 223 -15.88 -19.93 12.89
C LEU A 223 -16.56 -19.45 11.59
N PHE A 224 -15.76 -19.07 10.58
CA PHE A 224 -16.23 -18.50 9.33
C PHE A 224 -15.45 -19.04 8.15
N GLU A 225 -16.13 -19.16 7.00
CA GLU A 225 -15.47 -19.38 5.72
C GLU A 225 -14.85 -18.07 5.23
N ALA A 226 -13.61 -18.16 4.76
CA ALA A 226 -12.87 -17.04 4.22
C ALA A 226 -13.44 -16.62 2.86
N ASP A 227 -13.76 -15.34 2.69
CA ASP A 227 -14.17 -14.79 1.39
C ASP A 227 -12.94 -14.31 0.59
N GLY A 228 -13.18 -13.84 -0.64
CA GLY A 228 -12.10 -13.37 -1.52
C GLY A 228 -11.27 -12.23 -0.93
N TYR A 229 -11.87 -11.36 -0.12
CA TYR A 229 -11.16 -10.28 0.55
C TYR A 229 -10.31 -10.80 1.70
N THR A 230 -10.85 -11.72 2.53
CA THR A 230 -10.07 -12.39 3.59
C THR A 230 -8.83 -13.05 2.98
N VAL A 231 -9.03 -13.82 1.91
CA VAL A 231 -7.96 -14.55 1.23
C VAL A 231 -6.91 -13.59 0.68
N GLN A 232 -7.33 -12.49 0.06
CA GLN A 232 -6.40 -11.47 -0.45
C GLN A 232 -5.54 -10.89 0.68
N SER A 233 -6.13 -10.42 1.78
CA SER A 233 -5.37 -9.83 2.89
C SER A 233 -4.37 -10.81 3.50
N VAL A 234 -4.73 -12.10 3.63
CA VAL A 234 -3.84 -13.13 4.17
C VAL A 234 -2.70 -13.48 3.19
N ILE A 235 -2.97 -13.46 1.88
CA ILE A 235 -1.92 -13.59 0.86
C ILE A 235 -0.96 -12.40 0.92
N ASP A 236 -1.49 -11.18 1.11
CA ASP A 236 -0.69 -9.96 1.26
C ASP A 236 0.20 -10.02 2.52
N ALA A 237 -0.30 -10.61 3.63
CA ALA A 237 0.52 -10.90 4.81
C ALA A 237 1.68 -11.85 4.50
N CYS A 238 1.42 -12.94 3.75
CA CYS A 238 2.47 -13.87 3.33
C CYS A 238 3.50 -13.18 2.44
N ALA A 239 3.07 -12.30 1.55
CA ALA A 239 3.93 -11.51 0.68
C ALA A 239 4.82 -10.52 1.49
N GLY A 240 4.25 -9.93 2.54
CA GLY A 240 4.95 -9.07 3.49
C GLY A 240 6.08 -9.79 4.21
N LEU A 241 5.78 -10.96 4.78
CA LEU A 241 6.75 -11.81 5.50
C LEU A 241 7.75 -12.54 4.60
N GLY A 242 7.42 -12.70 3.31
CA GLY A 242 8.17 -13.60 2.44
C GLY A 242 7.90 -15.09 2.73
N ALA A 243 6.77 -15.40 3.38
CA ALA A 243 6.41 -16.75 3.83
C ALA A 243 5.89 -17.61 2.67
N LEU A 244 6.81 -18.21 1.91
CA LEU A 244 6.50 -18.91 0.67
C LEU A 244 5.64 -20.16 0.92
N TYR A 245 5.94 -20.94 1.96
CA TYR A 245 5.22 -22.19 2.21
C TYR A 245 3.78 -21.95 2.65
N ILE A 246 3.55 -20.95 3.51
CA ILE A 246 2.20 -20.53 3.92
C ILE A 246 1.43 -20.00 2.69
N GLY A 247 2.07 -19.17 1.86
CA GLY A 247 1.48 -18.69 0.61
C GLY A 247 1.11 -19.81 -0.38
N MET A 248 1.96 -20.84 -0.50
CA MET A 248 1.67 -22.04 -1.31
C MET A 248 0.51 -22.86 -0.74
N TRP A 249 0.45 -23.00 0.59
CA TRP A 249 -0.67 -23.66 1.26
C TRP A 249 -1.98 -22.89 1.02
N LEU A 250 -1.98 -21.57 1.12
CA LEU A 250 -3.14 -20.71 0.81
C LEU A 250 -3.56 -20.82 -0.65
N HIS A 251 -2.61 -20.85 -1.58
CA HIS A 251 -2.93 -21.09 -2.99
C HIS A 251 -3.60 -22.45 -3.18
N ALA A 252 -3.12 -23.51 -2.53
CA ALA A 252 -3.75 -24.82 -2.57
C ALA A 252 -5.14 -24.83 -1.88
N TYR A 253 -5.31 -24.08 -0.78
CA TYR A 253 -6.59 -23.87 -0.11
C TYR A 253 -7.61 -23.22 -1.06
N VAL A 254 -7.21 -22.14 -1.73
CA VAL A 254 -8.00 -21.44 -2.76
C VAL A 254 -8.45 -22.39 -3.87
N LEU A 255 -7.54 -23.22 -4.40
CA LEU A 255 -7.85 -24.15 -5.48
C LEU A 255 -8.78 -25.30 -5.06
N ARG A 256 -8.82 -25.67 -3.78
CA ARG A 256 -9.56 -26.84 -3.28
C ARG A 256 -10.88 -26.52 -2.61
N LYS A 257 -10.93 -25.44 -1.84
CA LYS A 257 -12.04 -25.16 -0.92
C LYS A 257 -12.85 -23.93 -1.29
N CYS A 258 -12.21 -22.91 -1.84
CA CYS A 258 -12.94 -21.73 -2.24
C CYS A 258 -13.52 -21.94 -3.64
N GLU A 259 -14.84 -22.11 -3.74
CA GLU A 259 -15.57 -21.64 -4.92
C GLU A 259 -15.47 -20.11 -4.91
N ILE A 260 -14.29 -19.60 -5.32
CA ILE A 260 -14.09 -18.16 -5.45
C ILE A 260 -15.13 -17.71 -6.47
N ASP A 261 -16.08 -16.90 -6.01
CA ASP A 261 -17.02 -16.21 -6.89
C ASP A 261 -16.21 -15.64 -8.05
N ALA A 262 -16.67 -15.83 -9.28
CA ALA A 262 -16.01 -15.33 -10.48
C ALA A 262 -15.66 -13.83 -10.38
N SER A 263 -16.35 -13.08 -9.50
CA SER A 263 -16.01 -11.70 -9.14
C SER A 263 -14.65 -11.52 -8.46
N PHE A 264 -14.19 -12.48 -7.65
CA PHE A 264 -12.95 -12.45 -6.87
C PHE A 264 -11.77 -13.18 -7.53
N GLU A 265 -12.00 -13.94 -8.61
CA GLU A 265 -10.95 -14.75 -9.26
C GLU A 265 -9.73 -13.89 -9.67
N VAL A 266 -9.97 -12.76 -10.32
CA VAL A 266 -8.89 -11.85 -10.77
C VAL A 266 -8.18 -11.21 -9.56
N LEU A 267 -8.94 -10.84 -8.53
CA LEU A 267 -8.42 -10.20 -7.31
C LEU A 267 -7.43 -11.13 -6.59
N VAL A 268 -7.85 -12.37 -6.30
CA VAL A 268 -7.03 -13.35 -5.59
C VAL A 268 -5.84 -13.80 -6.43
N LYS A 269 -6.00 -13.99 -7.75
CA LYS A 269 -4.88 -14.34 -8.63
C LYS A 269 -3.86 -13.21 -8.73
N ASN A 270 -4.27 -11.94 -8.74
CA ASN A 270 -3.35 -10.80 -8.69
C ASN A 270 -2.53 -10.79 -7.39
N ALA A 271 -3.18 -11.00 -6.24
CA ALA A 271 -2.48 -11.10 -4.95
C ALA A 271 -1.51 -12.30 -4.90
N LEU A 272 -1.89 -13.45 -5.46
CA LEU A 272 -1.00 -14.62 -5.56
C LEU A 272 0.23 -14.33 -6.42
N ILE A 273 0.07 -13.64 -7.55
CA ILE A 273 1.20 -13.23 -8.42
C ILE A 273 2.15 -12.36 -7.62
N GLU A 274 1.63 -11.32 -6.96
CA GLU A 274 2.43 -10.41 -6.14
C GLU A 274 3.13 -11.14 -5.00
N MET A 275 2.44 -12.02 -4.27
CA MET A 275 3.01 -12.84 -3.21
C MET A 275 4.15 -13.71 -3.72
N TYR A 276 3.96 -14.42 -4.84
CA TYR A 276 5.02 -15.26 -5.38
C TYR A 276 6.24 -14.47 -5.84
N TYR A 277 6.06 -13.28 -6.42
CA TYR A 277 7.19 -12.39 -6.72
C TYR A 277 7.87 -11.92 -5.42
N LYS A 278 7.12 -11.43 -4.43
CA LYS A 278 7.63 -10.99 -3.12
C LYS A 278 8.26 -12.09 -2.26
N CYS A 279 7.97 -13.35 -2.56
CA CYS A 279 8.58 -14.53 -1.95
C CYS A 279 9.74 -15.12 -2.79
N GLY A 280 10.19 -14.44 -3.86
CA GLY A 280 11.31 -14.90 -4.68
C GLY A 280 11.01 -16.16 -5.49
N SER A 281 9.78 -16.31 -5.97
CA SER A 281 9.30 -17.46 -6.76
C SER A 281 8.63 -17.01 -8.07
N MET A 282 9.42 -16.36 -8.94
CA MET A 282 8.97 -15.88 -10.26
C MET A 282 8.23 -16.93 -11.09
N ARG A 283 8.74 -18.17 -11.10
CA ARG A 283 8.16 -19.27 -11.87
C ARG A 283 6.70 -19.53 -11.47
N MET A 284 6.40 -19.55 -10.17
CA MET A 284 5.03 -19.76 -9.69
C MET A 284 4.14 -18.56 -9.99
N ALA A 285 4.66 -17.32 -9.86
CA ALA A 285 3.93 -16.11 -10.22
C ALA A 285 3.50 -16.13 -11.69
N LEU A 286 4.42 -16.49 -12.60
CA LEU A 286 4.14 -16.61 -14.02
C LEU A 286 3.15 -17.73 -14.34
N GLN A 287 3.22 -18.87 -13.63
CA GLN A 287 2.25 -19.95 -13.79
C GLN A 287 0.83 -19.49 -13.43
N VAL A 288 0.67 -18.74 -12.35
CA VAL A 288 -0.64 -18.15 -11.98
C VAL A 288 -1.11 -17.19 -13.07
N PHE A 289 -0.25 -16.25 -13.49
CA PHE A 289 -0.59 -15.25 -14.52
C PHE A 289 -0.97 -15.88 -15.87
N GLN A 290 -0.25 -16.90 -16.31
CA GLN A 290 -0.53 -17.63 -17.54
C GLN A 290 -1.84 -18.42 -17.45
N GLY A 291 -2.18 -18.94 -16.27
CA GLY A 291 -3.44 -19.63 -15.98
C GLY A 291 -4.65 -18.71 -15.77
N MET A 292 -4.51 -17.39 -15.90
CA MET A 292 -5.64 -16.45 -15.84
C MET A 292 -6.41 -16.44 -17.15
N SER A 293 -7.73 -16.63 -17.08
CA SER A 293 -8.66 -16.51 -18.20
C SER A 293 -8.94 -15.05 -18.57
N ARG A 294 -8.94 -14.17 -17.57
CA ARG A 294 -9.15 -12.72 -17.69
C ARG A 294 -8.07 -12.01 -16.90
N ARG A 295 -7.51 -10.96 -17.49
CA ARG A 295 -6.47 -10.12 -16.88
C ARG A 295 -6.95 -8.68 -16.89
N ASP A 296 -6.75 -7.98 -15.78
CA ASP A 296 -7.00 -6.55 -15.69
C ASP A 296 -5.68 -5.78 -15.67
N VAL A 297 -5.76 -4.45 -15.56
CA VAL A 297 -4.56 -3.60 -15.45
C VAL A 297 -3.67 -4.01 -14.26
N ASN A 298 -4.28 -4.50 -13.18
CA ASN A 298 -3.56 -4.91 -11.98
C ASN A 298 -2.79 -6.23 -12.20
N SER A 299 -3.35 -7.17 -12.97
CA SER A 299 -2.63 -8.40 -13.37
C SER A 299 -1.34 -8.08 -14.10
N TRP A 300 -1.38 -7.13 -15.05
CA TRP A 300 -0.20 -6.71 -15.81
C TRP A 300 0.78 -5.91 -14.95
N ASN A 301 0.27 -5.01 -14.12
CA ASN A 301 1.10 -4.25 -13.17
C ASN A 301 1.87 -5.19 -12.24
N ALA A 302 1.22 -6.23 -11.67
CA ALA A 302 1.86 -7.18 -10.77
C ALA A 302 3.06 -7.90 -11.42
N VAL A 303 2.93 -8.30 -12.69
CA VAL A 303 4.02 -8.95 -13.44
C VAL A 303 5.14 -7.97 -13.80
N ILE A 304 4.80 -6.77 -14.30
CA ILE A 304 5.78 -5.73 -14.66
C ILE A 304 6.62 -5.35 -13.43
N PHE A 305 5.97 -5.09 -12.29
CA PHE A 305 6.67 -4.83 -11.03
C PHE A 305 7.48 -6.02 -10.56
N GLY A 306 6.93 -7.23 -10.63
CA GLY A 306 7.59 -8.46 -10.24
C GLY A 306 8.93 -8.66 -10.97
N PHE A 307 8.98 -8.40 -12.27
CA PHE A 307 10.23 -8.44 -13.03
C PHE A 307 11.16 -7.25 -12.72
N ALA A 308 10.60 -6.05 -12.55
CA ALA A 308 11.36 -4.86 -12.19
C ALA A 308 12.18 -5.08 -10.90
N VAL A 309 11.53 -5.53 -9.82
CA VAL A 309 12.20 -5.76 -8.52
C VAL A 309 13.17 -6.95 -8.54
N HIS A 310 13.14 -7.78 -9.58
CA HIS A 310 14.09 -8.89 -9.77
C HIS A 310 15.27 -8.54 -10.68
N GLY A 311 15.29 -7.33 -11.24
CA GLY A 311 16.35 -6.86 -12.13
C GLY A 311 16.20 -7.30 -13.59
N GLU A 312 15.03 -7.79 -13.98
CA GLU A 312 14.71 -8.27 -15.34
C GLU A 312 13.93 -7.18 -16.11
N ALA A 313 14.57 -6.03 -16.35
CA ALA A 313 13.87 -4.88 -16.92
C ALA A 313 13.38 -5.10 -18.35
N GLU A 314 14.16 -5.85 -19.14
CA GLU A 314 13.84 -6.19 -20.51
C GLU A 314 12.53 -6.98 -20.58
N THR A 315 12.37 -7.99 -19.73
CA THR A 315 11.10 -8.75 -19.62
C THR A 315 9.96 -7.90 -19.06
N ALA A 316 10.23 -6.95 -18.16
CA ALA A 316 9.22 -6.00 -17.71
C ALA A 316 8.68 -5.13 -18.86
N PHE A 317 9.55 -4.67 -19.77
CA PHE A 317 9.16 -3.91 -20.96
C PHE A 317 8.39 -4.77 -21.96
N GLU A 318 8.81 -6.03 -22.18
CA GLU A 318 8.07 -6.97 -23.02
C GLU A 318 6.63 -7.14 -22.53
N HIS A 319 6.42 -7.27 -21.20
CA HIS A 319 5.07 -7.37 -20.64
C HIS A 319 4.26 -6.07 -20.77
N PHE A 320 4.91 -4.91 -20.66
CA PHE A 320 4.27 -3.62 -20.95
C PHE A 320 3.81 -3.53 -22.42
N ASP A 321 4.66 -3.95 -23.36
CA ASP A 321 4.33 -3.95 -24.78
C ASP A 321 3.21 -4.95 -25.09
N ARG A 322 3.22 -6.13 -24.49
CA ARG A 322 2.14 -7.13 -24.66
C ARG A 322 0.80 -6.63 -24.11
N MET A 323 0.79 -5.98 -22.96
CA MET A 323 -0.40 -5.35 -22.38
C MET A 323 -1.08 -4.39 -23.36
N ILE A 324 -0.29 -3.59 -24.08
CA ILE A 324 -0.80 -2.59 -25.03
C ILE A 324 -1.12 -3.21 -26.39
N ASN A 325 -0.21 -4.01 -26.93
CA ASN A 325 -0.25 -4.45 -28.32
C ASN A 325 -1.13 -5.69 -28.51
N GLU A 326 -1.11 -6.63 -27.57
CA GLU A 326 -1.87 -7.88 -27.65
C GLU A 326 -3.24 -7.75 -26.99
N GLU A 327 -3.29 -7.31 -25.72
CA GLU A 327 -4.53 -7.27 -24.93
C GLU A 327 -5.32 -5.97 -25.07
N LYS A 328 -4.71 -4.93 -25.67
CA LYS A 328 -5.30 -3.58 -25.81
C LYS A 328 -5.73 -2.95 -24.48
N ILE A 329 -5.01 -3.25 -23.40
CA ILE A 329 -5.27 -2.69 -22.07
C ILE A 329 -4.47 -1.39 -21.92
N ARG A 330 -5.17 -0.31 -21.55
CA ARG A 330 -4.54 1.01 -21.37
C ARG A 330 -3.73 1.05 -20.06
N PRO A 331 -2.43 1.42 -20.10
CA PRO A 331 -1.61 1.70 -18.93
C PRO A 331 -2.20 2.78 -18.03
N ASN A 332 -1.98 2.65 -16.71
CA ASN A 332 -2.31 3.66 -15.72
C ASN A 332 -1.06 4.16 -14.99
N ALA A 333 -1.21 5.07 -14.03
CA ALA A 333 -0.11 5.58 -13.19
C ALA A 333 0.72 4.44 -12.57
N ILE A 334 0.06 3.41 -12.04
CA ILE A 334 0.75 2.28 -11.40
C ILE A 334 1.61 1.52 -12.42
N THR A 335 1.12 1.34 -13.65
CA THR A 335 1.90 0.72 -14.74
C THR A 335 3.21 1.47 -15.01
N PHE A 336 3.15 2.81 -15.05
CA PHE A 336 4.32 3.65 -15.31
C PHE A 336 5.33 3.64 -14.16
N VAL A 337 4.89 3.59 -12.91
CA VAL A 337 5.81 3.34 -11.77
C VAL A 337 6.54 2.01 -11.94
N GLY A 338 5.88 0.96 -12.45
CA GLY A 338 6.49 -0.35 -12.70
C GLY A 338 7.64 -0.31 -13.70
N VAL A 339 7.41 0.25 -14.89
CA VAL A 339 8.46 0.38 -15.92
C VAL A 339 9.57 1.36 -15.51
N LEU A 340 9.24 2.45 -14.81
CA LEU A 340 10.26 3.36 -14.28
C LEU A 340 11.11 2.71 -13.18
N SER A 341 10.52 1.84 -12.35
CA SER A 341 11.25 1.04 -11.37
C SER A 341 12.20 0.05 -12.05
N ALA A 342 11.77 -0.56 -13.16
CA ALA A 342 12.63 -1.42 -13.98
C ALA A 342 13.83 -0.64 -14.55
N CYS A 343 13.58 0.55 -15.10
CA CYS A 343 14.63 1.46 -15.55
C CYS A 343 15.59 1.83 -14.40
N ASN A 344 15.05 2.15 -13.23
CA ASN A 344 15.83 2.50 -12.04
C ASN A 344 16.74 1.36 -11.60
N HIS A 345 16.24 0.13 -11.46
CA HIS A 345 17.04 -1.00 -11.00
C HIS A 345 18.13 -1.45 -11.97
N ARG A 346 18.06 -1.04 -13.25
CA ARG A 346 19.05 -1.34 -14.29
C ARG A 346 19.84 -0.11 -14.76
N GLY A 347 19.55 1.06 -14.22
CA GLY A 347 20.23 2.30 -14.60
C GLY A 347 19.95 2.73 -16.04
N LEU A 348 18.78 2.42 -16.60
CA LEU A 348 18.41 2.71 -17.98
C LEU A 348 17.84 4.13 -18.11
N VAL A 349 18.72 5.15 -18.03
CA VAL A 349 18.32 6.57 -18.04
C VAL A 349 17.48 6.95 -19.27
N LYS A 350 17.89 6.51 -20.46
CA LYS A 350 17.19 6.85 -21.71
C LYS A 350 15.76 6.30 -21.72
N GLU A 351 15.58 5.05 -21.33
CA GLU A 351 14.26 4.44 -21.21
C GLU A 351 13.44 5.08 -20.10
N GLY A 352 14.04 5.39 -18.95
CA GLY A 352 13.39 6.09 -17.85
C GLY A 352 12.75 7.41 -18.29
N ARG A 353 13.48 8.23 -19.07
CA ARG A 353 12.95 9.47 -19.66
C ARG A 353 11.83 9.19 -20.64
N ARG A 354 12.03 8.24 -21.56
CA ARG A 354 11.04 7.88 -22.56
C ARG A 354 9.71 7.50 -21.91
N TYR A 355 9.72 6.64 -20.90
CA TYR A 355 8.50 6.23 -20.18
C TYR A 355 7.88 7.38 -19.38
N PHE A 356 8.70 8.25 -18.77
CA PHE A 356 8.22 9.43 -18.04
C PHE A 356 7.56 10.48 -18.94
N ASP A 357 8.07 10.68 -20.15
CA ASP A 357 7.46 11.59 -21.12
C ASP A 357 6.21 10.96 -21.74
N MET A 358 6.28 9.67 -22.11
CA MET A 358 5.19 8.92 -22.73
C MET A 358 3.92 8.88 -21.86
N MET A 359 4.05 8.79 -20.53
CA MET A 359 2.87 8.76 -19.66
C MET A 359 2.01 10.01 -19.79
N ALA A 360 2.62 11.19 -19.92
CA ALA A 360 1.91 12.44 -20.06
C ALA A 360 1.47 12.67 -21.51
N SER A 361 2.36 12.46 -22.49
CA SER A 361 2.14 12.83 -23.88
C SER A 361 1.19 11.89 -24.64
N GLU A 362 1.26 10.59 -24.37
CA GLU A 362 0.48 9.57 -25.10
C GLU A 362 -0.71 9.06 -24.29
N TYR A 363 -0.57 8.97 -22.96
CA TYR A 363 -1.56 8.33 -22.09
C TYR A 363 -2.35 9.29 -21.21
N ASN A 364 -2.05 10.60 -21.20
CA ASN A 364 -2.69 11.60 -20.33
C ASN A 364 -2.68 11.19 -18.84
N VAL A 365 -1.61 10.52 -18.40
CA VAL A 365 -1.38 10.20 -16.99
C VAL A 365 -0.49 11.30 -16.43
N GLU A 366 -1.00 12.07 -15.48
CA GLU A 366 -0.19 13.10 -14.83
C GLU A 366 0.84 12.46 -13.87
N PRO A 367 2.11 12.93 -13.87
CA PRO A 367 3.10 12.50 -12.91
C PRO A 367 2.66 12.75 -11.46
N VAL A 368 2.91 11.76 -10.60
CA VAL A 368 2.66 11.81 -9.16
C VAL A 368 3.99 11.55 -8.46
N LEU A 369 4.03 11.73 -7.14
CA LEU A 369 5.25 11.65 -6.33
C LEU A 369 6.10 10.41 -6.63
N GLN A 370 5.47 9.24 -6.81
CA GLN A 370 6.17 7.98 -7.11
C GLN A 370 6.89 7.99 -8.46
N HIS A 371 6.31 8.62 -9.50
CA HIS A 371 6.94 8.73 -10.81
C HIS A 371 8.19 9.60 -10.74
N TYR A 372 8.09 10.76 -10.08
CA TYR A 372 9.22 11.65 -9.84
C TYR A 372 10.30 10.96 -9.00
N GLY A 373 9.91 10.25 -7.94
CA GLY A 373 10.82 9.49 -7.10
C GLY A 373 11.65 8.47 -7.89
N CYS A 374 11.03 7.70 -8.80
CA CYS A 374 11.76 6.75 -9.64
C CYS A 374 12.75 7.43 -10.60
N LEU A 375 12.32 8.53 -11.25
CA LEU A 375 13.17 9.24 -12.19
C LEU A 375 14.35 9.94 -11.49
N VAL A 376 14.08 10.62 -10.37
CA VAL A 376 15.12 11.28 -9.57
C VAL A 376 16.12 10.26 -9.02
N ASP A 377 15.67 9.13 -8.48
CA ASP A 377 16.56 8.07 -7.98
C ASP A 377 17.45 7.51 -9.10
N LEU A 378 16.89 7.28 -10.29
CA LEU A 378 17.61 6.81 -11.47
C LEU A 378 18.72 7.81 -11.91
N LEU A 379 18.38 9.09 -12.03
CA LEU A 379 19.32 10.15 -12.40
C LEU A 379 20.41 10.33 -11.34
N ALA A 380 20.00 10.36 -10.06
CA ALA A 380 20.90 10.51 -8.93
C ALA A 380 21.94 9.39 -8.90
N ARG A 381 21.50 8.12 -8.98
CA ARG A 381 22.41 6.95 -8.97
C ARG A 381 23.36 6.90 -10.16
N LYS A 382 23.00 7.51 -11.28
CA LYS A 382 23.88 7.67 -12.45
C LYS A 382 24.79 8.90 -12.38
N GLY A 383 24.67 9.68 -11.32
CA GLY A 383 25.49 10.86 -11.06
C GLY A 383 25.01 12.12 -11.77
N GLN A 384 23.82 12.12 -12.37
CA GLN A 384 23.22 13.28 -13.03
C GLN A 384 22.46 14.14 -12.00
N ILE A 385 23.18 14.67 -11.00
CA ILE A 385 22.59 15.34 -9.83
C ILE A 385 21.87 16.64 -10.20
N GLU A 386 22.49 17.48 -11.04
CA GLU A 386 21.91 18.77 -11.45
C GLU A 386 20.54 18.60 -12.10
N GLU A 387 20.45 17.67 -13.04
CA GLU A 387 19.20 17.37 -13.71
C GLU A 387 18.16 16.72 -12.80
N ALA A 388 18.61 15.89 -11.86
CA ALA A 388 17.72 15.36 -10.84
C ALA A 388 17.11 16.49 -9.98
N LEU A 389 17.87 17.54 -9.70
CA LEU A 389 17.38 18.75 -9.02
C LEU A 389 16.46 19.61 -9.89
N ASP A 390 16.70 19.68 -11.21
CA ASP A 390 15.78 20.32 -12.15
C ASP A 390 14.42 19.62 -12.18
N VAL A 391 14.43 18.28 -12.19
CA VAL A 391 13.20 17.48 -12.08
C VAL A 391 12.47 17.79 -10.78
N VAL A 392 13.18 17.82 -9.64
CA VAL A 392 12.60 18.19 -8.33
C VAL A 392 11.99 19.60 -8.35
N SER A 393 12.68 20.55 -8.95
CA SER A 393 12.23 21.95 -9.05
C SER A 393 10.98 22.10 -9.93
N SER A 394 10.79 21.19 -10.89
CA SER A 394 9.62 21.17 -11.79
C SER A 394 8.38 20.46 -11.23
N MET A 395 8.49 19.83 -10.04
CA MET A 395 7.40 19.04 -9.47
C MET A 395 6.18 19.90 -9.10
N ARG A 396 4.99 19.42 -9.45
CA ARG A 396 3.71 20.02 -9.01
C ARG A 396 3.30 19.63 -7.59
N VAL A 397 4.07 18.74 -6.96
CA VAL A 397 3.82 18.15 -5.64
C VAL A 397 5.07 18.37 -4.77
N LYS A 398 4.89 18.59 -3.48
CA LYS A 398 6.01 18.72 -2.52
C LYS A 398 6.85 17.42 -2.56
N PRO A 399 8.19 17.51 -2.76
CA PRO A 399 9.05 16.34 -2.69
C PRO A 399 9.03 15.71 -1.29
N ASP A 400 9.14 14.39 -1.22
CA ASP A 400 9.15 13.64 0.03
C ASP A 400 10.58 13.29 0.50
N ASP A 401 10.66 12.70 1.69
CA ASP A 401 11.93 12.28 2.27
C ASP A 401 12.65 11.20 1.44
N VAL A 402 11.93 10.48 0.58
CA VAL A 402 12.53 9.44 -0.27
C VAL A 402 13.35 10.08 -1.37
N ILE A 403 12.79 11.08 -2.06
CA ILE A 403 13.48 11.85 -3.11
C ILE A 403 14.76 12.49 -2.57
N TRP A 404 14.66 13.20 -1.44
CA TRP A 404 15.83 13.87 -0.86
C TRP A 404 16.89 12.88 -0.37
N ARG A 405 16.49 11.72 0.16
CA ARG A 405 17.42 10.67 0.57
C ARG A 405 18.17 10.06 -0.62
N SER A 406 17.49 9.83 -1.74
CA SER A 406 18.12 9.33 -2.98
C SER A 406 19.17 10.30 -3.53
N LEU A 407 18.83 11.59 -3.56
CA LEU A 407 19.78 12.65 -3.94
C LEU A 407 20.99 12.71 -2.99
N LEU A 408 20.74 12.68 -1.68
CA LEU A 408 21.81 12.71 -0.68
C LEU A 408 22.73 11.48 -0.77
N ASP A 409 22.20 10.27 -1.00
CA ASP A 409 23.01 9.05 -1.15
C ASP A 409 23.90 9.09 -2.40
N ALA A 410 23.41 9.68 -3.48
CA ALA A 410 24.18 9.88 -4.69
C ALA A 410 25.28 10.93 -4.52
N SER A 411 24.96 12.07 -3.89
CA SER A 411 25.93 13.14 -3.59
C SER A 411 27.04 12.67 -2.65
N CYS A 412 26.77 11.76 -1.70
CA CYS A 412 27.80 11.16 -0.85
C CYS A 412 28.93 10.46 -1.64
N LYS A 413 28.60 9.92 -2.82
CA LYS A 413 29.56 9.18 -3.66
C LYS A 413 30.41 10.13 -4.53
N GLN A 414 29.99 11.38 -4.67
CA GLN A 414 30.69 12.41 -5.43
C GLN A 414 31.33 13.41 -4.45
N SER A 415 32.65 13.34 -4.27
CA SER A 415 33.39 14.06 -3.22
C SER A 415 33.35 15.60 -3.29
N GLU A 416 32.67 16.19 -4.29
CA GLU A 416 32.90 17.58 -4.71
C GLU A 416 31.84 18.59 -4.23
N SER A 417 30.74 18.19 -3.58
CA SER A 417 29.72 19.16 -3.12
C SER A 417 29.16 18.89 -1.71
N LEU A 418 29.93 19.33 -0.70
CA LEU A 418 29.51 19.31 0.70
C LEU A 418 28.32 20.25 0.96
N ASP A 419 28.29 21.41 0.31
CA ASP A 419 27.25 22.43 0.49
C ASP A 419 25.89 21.92 -0.02
N LEU A 420 25.87 21.28 -1.19
CA LEU A 420 24.65 20.69 -1.74
C LEU A 420 24.11 19.55 -0.85
N SER A 421 25.02 18.71 -0.32
CA SER A 421 24.66 17.63 0.60
C SER A 421 24.05 18.16 1.91
N GLN A 422 24.51 19.32 2.39
CA GLN A 422 23.95 19.97 3.58
C GLN A 422 22.57 20.56 3.31
N GLU A 423 22.35 21.19 2.14
CA GLU A 423 21.04 21.73 1.78
C GLU A 423 19.99 20.62 1.63
N MET A 424 20.33 19.51 0.96
CA MET A 424 19.45 18.33 0.87
C MET A 424 19.13 17.75 2.25
N ALA A 425 20.11 17.74 3.16
CA ALA A 425 19.92 17.28 4.53
C ALA A 425 19.00 18.20 5.33
N LYS A 426 19.05 19.52 5.10
CA LYS A 426 18.15 20.48 5.75
C LYS A 426 16.70 20.22 5.35
N HIS A 427 16.42 19.97 4.07
CA HIS A 427 15.09 19.59 3.61
C HIS A 427 14.56 18.30 4.26
N LEU A 428 15.41 17.29 4.47
CA LEU A 428 15.05 16.07 5.21
C LEU A 428 14.75 16.30 6.69
N MET A 429 15.35 17.33 7.29
CA MET A 429 15.24 17.64 8.71
C MET A 429 14.03 18.52 9.05
N GLU A 430 13.61 19.35 8.09
CA GLU A 430 12.47 20.26 8.19
C GLU A 430 11.14 19.65 7.72
N GLY A 431 11.15 18.40 7.25
CA GLY A 431 9.95 17.69 6.76
C GLY A 431 8.89 17.42 7.83
N ASP A 432 7.62 17.50 7.45
CA ASP A 432 6.43 17.36 8.33
C ASP A 432 6.34 15.98 9.05
N GLY A 433 7.08 14.96 8.59
CA GLY A 433 7.10 13.61 9.16
C GLY A 433 8.19 13.36 10.22
N GLY A 434 9.08 14.33 10.47
CA GLY A 434 10.30 14.13 11.24
C GLY A 434 11.31 13.22 10.51
N ALA A 435 12.60 13.48 10.70
CA ALA A 435 13.64 12.74 10.00
C ALA A 435 13.67 11.26 10.41
N SER A 436 13.50 10.36 9.44
CA SER A 436 13.70 8.90 9.61
C SER A 436 15.10 8.56 10.14
N SER A 437 15.26 7.43 10.84
CA SER A 437 16.59 6.94 11.27
C SER A 437 17.58 6.84 10.10
N GLY A 438 17.11 6.48 8.90
CA GLY A 438 17.96 6.39 7.71
C GLY A 438 18.54 7.74 7.26
N ALA A 439 17.80 8.84 7.41
CA ALA A 439 18.27 10.18 7.06
C ALA A 439 19.42 10.63 7.97
N TYR A 440 19.28 10.40 9.28
CA TYR A 440 20.35 10.68 10.24
C TYR A 440 21.62 9.85 10.00
N VAL A 441 21.47 8.56 9.70
CA VAL A 441 22.60 7.68 9.39
C VAL A 441 23.32 8.15 8.12
N LEU A 442 22.58 8.56 7.09
CA LEU A 442 23.15 9.07 5.85
C LEU A 442 23.88 10.40 6.07
N LEU A 443 23.29 11.32 6.83
CA LEU A 443 23.92 12.59 7.19
C LEU A 443 25.18 12.40 8.03
N SER A 444 25.15 11.49 9.01
CA SER A 444 26.33 11.11 9.76
C SER A 444 27.43 10.55 8.86
N ARG A 445 27.08 9.86 7.78
CA ARG A 445 28.03 9.34 6.79
C ARG A 445 28.65 10.46 5.96
N VAL A 446 27.85 11.43 5.50
CA VAL A 446 28.33 12.63 4.78
C VAL A 446 29.39 13.37 5.60
N PHE A 447 29.08 13.67 6.87
CA PHE A 447 30.03 14.36 7.74
C PHE A 447 31.28 13.53 8.02
N ALA A 448 31.13 12.21 8.20
CA ALA A 448 32.26 11.32 8.39
C ALA A 448 33.18 11.26 7.14
N SER A 449 32.61 11.18 5.92
CA SER A 449 33.40 11.22 4.68
C SER A 449 34.12 12.55 4.47
N ALA A 450 33.58 13.64 5.01
CA ALA A 450 34.19 14.97 5.00
C ALA A 450 35.15 15.22 6.19
N ASN A 451 35.46 14.20 6.99
CA ASN A 451 36.28 14.31 8.22
C ASN A 451 35.75 15.31 9.27
N ARG A 452 34.44 15.60 9.26
CA ARG A 452 33.74 16.52 10.17
C ARG A 452 33.16 15.78 11.38
N TRP A 453 34.05 15.31 12.25
CA TRP A 453 33.69 14.43 13.38
C TRP A 453 32.85 15.10 14.49
N ASN A 454 32.97 16.42 14.65
CA ASN A 454 32.15 17.16 15.62
C ASN A 454 30.67 17.12 15.22
N GLU A 455 30.39 17.27 13.94
CA GLU A 455 29.07 17.22 13.34
C GLU A 455 28.49 15.81 13.38
N VAL A 456 29.32 14.76 13.17
CA VAL A 456 28.93 13.37 13.42
C VAL A 456 28.47 13.18 14.87
N GLY A 457 29.22 13.73 15.83
CA GLY A 457 28.85 13.72 17.25
C GLY A 457 27.52 14.43 17.52
N LEU A 458 27.31 15.60 16.90
CA LEU A 458 26.07 16.36 17.01
C LEU A 458 24.86 15.59 16.48
N ILE A 459 25.00 14.91 15.33
CA ILE A 459 23.94 14.09 14.75
C ILE A 459 23.57 12.91 15.68
N ARG A 460 24.56 12.21 16.25
CA ARG A 460 24.30 11.13 17.22
C ARG A 460 23.60 11.62 18.48
N LYS A 461 23.99 12.81 18.98
CA LYS A 461 23.31 13.45 20.09
C LYS A 461 21.85 13.76 19.75
N LEU A 462 21.61 14.34 18.57
CA LEU A 462 20.27 14.69 18.11
C LEU A 462 19.36 13.46 17.91
N MET A 463 19.93 12.35 17.39
CA MET A 463 19.22 11.06 17.32
C MET A 463 18.78 10.61 18.72
N SER A 464 19.66 10.74 19.71
CA SER A 464 19.37 10.34 21.10
C SER A 464 18.31 11.24 21.74
N GLU A 465 18.40 12.57 21.54
CA GLU A 465 17.42 13.54 22.04
C GLU A 465 16.02 13.34 21.44
N LYS A 466 15.93 12.92 20.18
CA LYS A 466 14.66 12.60 19.50
C LYS A 466 14.17 11.16 19.70
N GLY A 467 14.90 10.34 20.46
CA GLY A 467 14.55 8.93 20.67
C GLY A 467 14.63 8.06 19.39
N VAL A 468 15.40 8.49 18.38
CA VAL A 468 15.57 7.78 17.12
C VAL A 468 16.65 6.72 17.26
N ALA A 469 16.24 5.46 17.35
CA ALA A 469 17.16 4.32 17.37
C ALA A 469 17.45 3.82 15.95
N LYS A 470 18.68 3.33 15.73
CA LYS A 470 19.04 2.63 14.50
C LYS A 470 18.38 1.26 14.50
N GLU A 471 17.60 0.97 13.46
CA GLU A 471 17.03 -0.35 13.24
C GLU A 471 18.17 -1.39 13.07
N PRO A 472 18.16 -2.49 13.84
CA PRO A 472 19.14 -3.55 13.67
C PRO A 472 18.93 -4.28 12.34
N GLY A 473 20.03 -4.69 11.71
CA GLY A 473 19.95 -5.54 10.53
C GLY A 473 19.59 -6.96 10.93
N CYS A 474 18.50 -7.47 10.39
CA CYS A 474 18.02 -8.85 10.54
C CYS A 474 17.97 -9.51 9.16
N SER A 475 18.49 -10.73 9.07
CA SER A 475 18.32 -11.60 7.92
C SER A 475 17.54 -12.83 8.34
N SER A 476 16.49 -13.19 7.61
CA SER A 476 15.69 -14.37 7.86
C SER A 476 15.73 -15.36 6.69
N VAL A 477 15.56 -16.64 7.01
CA VAL A 477 15.48 -17.74 6.04
C VAL A 477 14.46 -18.77 6.51
N GLU A 478 13.65 -19.26 5.58
CA GLU A 478 12.62 -20.27 5.84
C GLU A 478 13.12 -21.66 5.42
N ILE A 479 13.25 -22.59 6.38
CA ILE A 479 13.64 -23.98 6.16
C ILE A 479 12.56 -24.89 6.74
N ASP A 480 12.04 -25.83 5.93
CA ASP A 480 10.99 -26.78 6.31
C ASP A 480 9.74 -26.11 6.96
N GLY A 481 9.40 -24.90 6.50
CA GLY A 481 8.26 -24.11 6.99
C GLY A 481 8.49 -23.36 8.31
N ILE A 482 9.74 -23.33 8.80
CA ILE A 482 10.13 -22.58 9.99
C ILE A 482 11.00 -21.40 9.55
N VAL A 483 10.64 -20.19 9.99
CA VAL A 483 11.44 -18.98 9.78
C VAL A 483 12.51 -18.88 10.86
N HIS A 484 13.76 -18.76 10.44
CA HIS A 484 14.92 -18.55 11.30
C HIS A 484 15.46 -17.15 11.07
N GLU A 485 15.52 -16.35 12.13
CA GLU A 485 16.04 -14.98 12.10
C GLU A 485 17.45 -14.93 12.66
N PHE A 486 18.26 -14.06 12.08
CA PHE A 486 19.65 -13.85 12.48
C PHE A 486 19.95 -12.36 12.57
N PHE A 487 20.52 -11.96 13.70
CA PHE A 487 21.07 -10.62 13.90
C PHE A 487 22.59 -10.62 13.73
N ALA A 488 23.18 -9.43 13.64
CA ALA A 488 24.62 -9.33 13.56
C ALA A 488 25.27 -9.86 14.85
N GLY A 489 26.12 -10.87 14.72
CA GLY A 489 26.80 -11.54 15.84
C GLY A 489 25.90 -12.42 16.71
N ASP A 490 24.75 -12.85 16.18
CA ASP A 490 23.78 -13.64 16.91
C ASP A 490 24.33 -15.01 17.38
N THR A 491 24.11 -15.32 18.65
CA THR A 491 24.50 -16.57 19.30
C THR A 491 23.33 -17.29 19.98
N THR A 492 22.11 -16.80 19.77
CA THR A 492 20.89 -17.32 20.41
C THR A 492 20.33 -18.56 19.70
N HIS A 493 20.69 -18.77 18.44
CA HIS A 493 20.18 -19.89 17.65
C HIS A 493 20.67 -21.25 18.19
N PRO A 494 19.81 -22.29 18.26
CA PRO A 494 20.20 -23.61 18.79
C PRO A 494 21.42 -24.25 18.11
N GLN A 495 21.58 -24.00 16.80
CA GLN A 495 22.71 -24.49 15.98
C GLN A 495 23.85 -23.47 15.82
N THR A 496 23.97 -22.48 16.71
CA THR A 496 24.97 -21.40 16.59
C THR A 496 26.39 -21.95 16.42
N LYS A 497 26.79 -22.98 17.18
CA LYS A 497 28.17 -23.51 17.11
C LYS A 497 28.48 -24.06 15.72
N GLU A 498 27.57 -24.82 15.16
CA GLU A 498 27.67 -25.44 13.84
C GLU A 498 27.66 -24.37 12.74
N ILE A 499 26.80 -23.35 12.86
CA ILE A 499 26.74 -22.22 11.92
C ILE A 499 28.08 -21.50 11.84
N TYR A 500 28.68 -21.15 12.99
CA TYR A 500 29.98 -20.44 13.01
C TYR A 500 31.13 -21.31 12.51
N GLN A 501 31.11 -22.62 12.79
CA GLN A 501 32.09 -23.56 12.25
C GLN A 501 31.98 -23.66 10.73
N PHE A 502 30.77 -23.78 10.19
CA PHE A 502 30.55 -23.85 8.76
C PHE A 502 30.87 -22.52 8.06
N LEU A 503 30.61 -21.39 8.72
CA LEU A 503 31.01 -20.07 8.21
C LEU A 503 32.52 -19.97 8.00
N ASN A 504 33.35 -20.60 8.85
CA ASN A 504 34.80 -20.67 8.61
C ASN A 504 35.13 -21.42 7.30
N VAL A 505 34.45 -22.54 7.06
CA VAL A 505 34.61 -23.34 5.83
C VAL A 505 34.22 -22.52 4.61
N ILE A 506 33.11 -21.79 4.69
CA ILE A 506 32.68 -20.87 3.62
C ILE A 506 33.76 -19.83 3.36
N GLU A 507 34.24 -19.14 4.40
CA GLU A 507 35.25 -18.09 4.28
C GLU A 507 36.56 -18.58 3.66
N GLU A 508 37.06 -19.74 4.07
CA GLU A 508 38.25 -20.34 3.48
C GLU A 508 38.06 -20.60 1.98
N ARG A 509 36.95 -21.22 1.60
CA ARG A 509 36.69 -21.57 0.20
C ARG A 509 36.49 -20.35 -0.69
N VAL A 510 35.78 -19.31 -0.24
CA VAL A 510 35.60 -18.09 -1.04
C VAL A 510 36.91 -17.30 -1.14
N LYS A 511 37.76 -17.27 -0.09
CA LYS A 511 39.10 -16.66 -0.15
C LYS A 511 39.99 -17.39 -1.17
N MET A 512 39.97 -18.72 -1.20
CA MET A 512 40.67 -19.51 -2.22
C MET A 512 40.16 -19.22 -3.64
N ALA A 513 38.88 -18.86 -3.79
CA ALA A 513 38.29 -18.44 -5.05
C ALA A 513 38.58 -16.97 -5.44
N GLY A 514 39.31 -16.22 -4.60
CA GLY A 514 39.73 -14.84 -4.87
C GLY A 514 38.86 -13.75 -4.23
N TYR A 515 37.98 -14.09 -3.28
CA TYR A 515 37.20 -13.08 -2.55
C TYR A 515 38.10 -12.21 -1.66
N VAL A 516 37.88 -10.89 -1.72
CA VAL A 516 38.53 -9.87 -0.89
C VAL A 516 37.45 -9.01 -0.25
N HIS A 517 37.64 -8.68 1.03
CA HIS A 517 36.70 -7.86 1.79
C HIS A 517 36.60 -6.44 1.23
N ASP A 518 35.38 -5.94 1.10
CA ASP A 518 35.10 -4.53 0.79
C ASP A 518 34.80 -3.75 2.08
N PHE A 519 35.71 -2.85 2.45
CA PHE A 519 35.59 -2.02 3.65
C PHE A 519 34.96 -0.63 3.38
N SER A 520 34.53 -0.34 2.14
CA SER A 520 33.99 0.98 1.75
C SER A 520 32.72 1.39 2.52
N GLN A 521 31.99 0.41 3.05
CA GLN A 521 30.75 0.62 3.82
C GLN A 521 30.88 0.21 5.29
N ALA A 522 32.06 -0.23 5.73
CA ALA A 522 32.29 -0.55 7.14
C ALA A 522 32.18 0.71 8.00
N PRO A 523 31.73 0.62 9.27
CA PRO A 523 31.70 1.75 10.17
C PRO A 523 33.06 2.44 10.22
N LEU A 524 33.08 3.75 9.97
CA LEU A 524 34.25 4.60 10.18
C LEU A 524 34.41 4.82 11.69
N ILE A 525 34.81 3.77 12.40
CA ILE A 525 35.31 3.86 13.78
C ILE A 525 36.84 3.79 13.70
N ASP A 526 37.49 4.51 14.60
CA ASP A 526 38.95 4.53 14.82
C ASP A 526 39.45 3.20 15.41
N GLU A 527 39.07 2.09 14.78
CA GLU A 527 39.55 0.75 15.10
C GLU A 527 40.56 0.31 14.04
N ALA A 528 41.68 -0.23 14.50
CA ALA A 528 42.73 -0.81 13.69
C ALA A 528 42.16 -1.73 12.58
N ARG A 529 42.82 -1.78 11.43
CA ARG A 529 42.36 -2.53 10.23
C ARG A 529 41.94 -3.98 10.50
N ASP A 530 42.51 -4.62 11.52
CA ASP A 530 42.17 -5.99 11.94
C ASP A 530 40.78 -6.13 12.60
N GLY A 531 40.26 -5.10 13.26
CA GLY A 531 38.92 -5.11 13.87
C GLY A 531 37.79 -5.09 12.84
N LYS A 532 37.98 -4.36 11.73
CA LYS A 532 36.96 -4.20 10.67
C LYS A 532 36.61 -5.51 9.97
N GLY A 533 37.58 -6.40 9.78
CA GLY A 533 37.35 -7.74 9.21
C GLY A 533 36.49 -8.63 10.12
N SER A 534 36.66 -8.52 11.44
CA SER A 534 35.85 -9.27 12.40
C SER A 534 34.39 -8.82 12.44
N SER A 535 34.12 -7.53 12.24
CA SER A 535 32.75 -6.97 12.20
C SER A 535 31.94 -7.44 10.99
N LEU A 536 32.56 -7.50 9.80
CA LEU A 536 31.89 -7.96 8.56
C LEU A 536 31.50 -9.45 8.62
N ARG A 537 32.34 -10.27 9.26
CA ARG A 537 32.06 -11.70 9.48
C ARG A 537 30.77 -11.92 10.27
N LEU A 538 30.43 -10.99 11.16
CA LEU A 538 29.28 -11.09 12.03
C LEU A 538 27.98 -10.60 11.38
N HIS A 539 27.98 -10.24 10.08
CA HIS A 539 26.75 -9.81 9.42
C HIS A 539 25.69 -10.94 9.39
N SER A 540 24.45 -10.57 9.70
CA SER A 540 23.28 -11.47 9.72
C SER A 540 23.10 -12.27 8.43
N GLU A 541 23.40 -11.68 7.27
CA GLU A 541 23.34 -12.29 5.94
C GLU A 541 24.24 -13.53 5.87
N ARG A 542 25.45 -13.45 6.44
CA ARG A 542 26.41 -14.55 6.41
C ARG A 542 25.96 -15.70 7.30
N LEU A 543 25.38 -15.40 8.46
CA LEU A 543 24.81 -16.39 9.37
C LEU A 543 23.62 -17.11 8.72
N ALA A 544 22.71 -16.35 8.12
CA ALA A 544 21.56 -16.90 7.40
C ALA A 544 21.99 -17.78 6.22
N ILE A 545 22.97 -17.35 5.40
CA ILE A 545 23.50 -18.17 4.29
C ILE A 545 24.15 -19.45 4.82
N ALA A 546 24.98 -19.36 5.86
CA ALA A 546 25.64 -20.52 6.44
C ALA A 546 24.63 -21.54 6.97
N PHE A 547 23.64 -21.09 7.74
CA PHE A 547 22.54 -21.92 8.20
C PHE A 547 21.76 -22.55 7.04
N ALA A 548 21.44 -21.76 6.01
CA ALA A 548 20.68 -22.23 4.86
C ALA A 548 21.44 -23.31 4.08
N LEU A 549 22.74 -23.11 3.81
CA LEU A 549 23.59 -24.09 3.11
C LEU A 549 23.70 -25.42 3.86
N MET A 550 23.69 -25.38 5.20
CA MET A 550 23.77 -26.58 6.03
C MET A 550 22.47 -27.39 6.02
N ASN A 551 21.32 -26.71 6.01
CA ASN A 551 20.03 -27.35 6.26
C ASN A 551 19.14 -27.47 5.01
N SER A 552 19.48 -26.80 3.90
CA SER A 552 18.70 -26.86 2.65
C SER A 552 18.92 -28.16 1.90
N LYS A 553 17.87 -28.61 1.18
CA LYS A 553 17.97 -29.75 0.27
C LYS A 553 18.95 -29.43 -0.86
N PRO A 554 19.84 -30.38 -1.26
CA PRO A 554 20.75 -30.16 -2.38
C PRO A 554 20.02 -29.74 -3.65
N GLY A 555 20.50 -28.66 -4.29
CA GLY A 555 19.92 -28.12 -5.51
C GLY A 555 18.67 -27.24 -5.32
N ALA A 556 18.13 -27.13 -4.11
CA ALA A 556 17.05 -26.17 -3.84
C ALA A 556 17.62 -24.74 -3.75
N PRO A 557 16.94 -23.73 -4.32
CA PRO A 557 17.36 -22.34 -4.17
C PRO A 557 17.20 -21.87 -2.73
N ILE A 558 18.20 -21.18 -2.21
CA ILE A 558 18.21 -20.57 -0.88
C ILE A 558 17.53 -19.19 -0.97
N ARG A 559 16.55 -18.93 -0.10
CA ARG A 559 15.84 -17.64 -0.04
C ARG A 559 16.16 -16.93 1.26
N ILE A 560 16.64 -15.70 1.16
CA ILE A 560 17.02 -14.89 2.32
C ILE A 560 16.32 -13.55 2.24
N PHE A 561 15.72 -13.12 3.33
CA PHE A 561 15.05 -11.84 3.46
C PHE A 561 15.84 -10.95 4.39
N LYS A 562 16.13 -9.72 3.97
CA LYS A 562 16.85 -8.71 4.75
C LYS A 562 15.96 -7.48 4.92
N ASN A 563 15.76 -7.04 6.16
CA ASN A 563 14.97 -5.83 6.46
C ASN A 563 15.65 -4.52 6.01
N LEU A 564 16.97 -4.53 5.89
CA LEU A 564 17.78 -3.42 5.40
C LEU A 564 18.32 -3.68 3.99
N ARG A 565 18.92 -2.65 3.37
CA ARG A 565 19.68 -2.83 2.13
C ARG A 565 20.95 -3.66 2.43
N VAL A 566 21.24 -4.63 1.57
CA VAL A 566 22.45 -5.47 1.68
C VAL A 566 23.70 -4.58 1.53
N CYS A 567 24.81 -4.89 2.18
CA CYS A 567 26.05 -4.13 1.97
C CYS A 567 26.86 -4.67 0.77
N ASN A 568 27.73 -3.84 0.18
CA ASN A 568 28.56 -4.21 -0.97
C ASN A 568 29.37 -5.49 -0.72
N ASP A 569 29.92 -5.61 0.48
CA ASP A 569 30.71 -6.76 0.88
C ASP A 569 29.88 -8.05 0.94
N CYS A 570 28.72 -8.03 1.61
CA CYS A 570 27.80 -9.18 1.67
C CYS A 570 27.28 -9.56 0.29
N HIS A 571 27.00 -8.59 -0.58
CA HIS A 571 26.61 -8.84 -1.96
C HIS A 571 27.73 -9.56 -2.74
N ASN A 572 28.97 -9.06 -2.66
CA ASN A 572 30.12 -9.70 -3.30
C ASN A 572 30.40 -11.08 -2.71
N PHE A 573 30.39 -11.23 -1.39
CA PHE A 573 30.54 -12.50 -0.69
C PHE A 573 29.51 -13.53 -1.18
N THR A 574 28.25 -13.13 -1.32
CA THR A 574 27.17 -14.00 -1.81
C THR A 574 27.38 -14.44 -3.26
N LYS A 575 27.91 -13.57 -4.14
CA LYS A 575 28.35 -13.97 -5.50
C LYS A 575 29.38 -15.10 -5.44
N PHE A 576 30.41 -14.97 -4.61
CA PHE A 576 31.42 -16.04 -4.49
C PHE A 576 30.83 -17.34 -3.94
N ILE A 577 29.91 -17.26 -2.97
CA ILE A 577 29.22 -18.45 -2.46
C ILE A 577 28.42 -19.14 -3.56
N SER A 578 27.63 -18.41 -4.34
CA SER A 578 26.81 -19.02 -5.41
C SER A 578 27.67 -19.77 -6.43
N LYS A 579 28.87 -19.27 -6.73
CA LYS A 579 29.87 -19.95 -7.58
C LYS A 579 30.49 -21.18 -6.90
N VAL A 580 31.04 -21.01 -5.70
CA VAL A 580 31.83 -22.03 -4.98
C VAL A 580 30.99 -23.22 -4.55
N PHE A 581 29.75 -22.97 -4.13
CA PHE A 581 28.82 -24.00 -3.66
C PHE A 581 27.82 -24.43 -4.73
N SER A 582 27.88 -23.85 -5.94
CA SER A 582 26.99 -24.17 -7.07
C SER A 582 25.51 -24.16 -6.67
N VAL A 583 25.10 -23.08 -6.00
CA VAL A 583 23.75 -22.90 -5.46
C VAL A 583 23.19 -21.56 -5.92
N GLU A 584 21.89 -21.55 -6.20
CA GLU A 584 21.15 -20.31 -6.43
C GLU A 584 20.76 -19.69 -5.09
N ILE A 585 21.11 -18.42 -4.87
CA ILE A 585 20.74 -17.66 -3.68
C ILE A 585 19.87 -16.49 -4.12
N ILE A 586 18.64 -16.44 -3.63
CA ILE A 586 17.68 -15.38 -3.90
C ILE A 586 17.59 -14.54 -2.63
N MET A 587 18.20 -13.36 -2.65
CA MET A 587 18.20 -12.45 -1.49
C MET A 587 17.29 -11.26 -1.75
N ARG A 588 16.21 -11.12 -1.00
CA ARG A 588 15.37 -9.91 -0.98
C ARG A 588 15.93 -8.95 0.05
N ASP A 589 16.24 -7.74 -0.38
CA ASP A 589 16.47 -6.61 0.52
C ASP A 589 15.25 -5.68 0.57
N ARG A 590 15.37 -4.56 1.28
CA ARG A 590 14.26 -3.59 1.41
C ARG A 590 13.74 -3.03 0.07
N LEU A 591 14.56 -3.02 -0.98
CA LEU A 591 14.26 -2.37 -2.26
C LEU A 591 13.95 -3.38 -3.37
N ARG A 592 14.64 -4.53 -3.40
CA ARG A 592 14.62 -5.45 -4.53
C ARG A 592 15.23 -6.80 -4.18
N PHE A 593 15.24 -7.69 -5.16
CA PHE A 593 15.95 -8.95 -5.08
C PHE A 593 17.32 -8.88 -5.74
N HIS A 594 18.17 -9.78 -5.27
CA HIS A 594 19.47 -10.12 -5.82
C HIS A 594 19.46 -11.62 -6.03
N CYS A 595 19.35 -12.05 -7.28
CA CYS A 595 19.40 -13.46 -7.65
C CYS A 595 20.85 -13.81 -8.01
N PHE A 596 21.53 -14.50 -7.11
CA PHE A 596 22.92 -14.90 -7.27
C PHE A 596 23.03 -16.30 -7.85
N SER A 597 23.74 -16.43 -8.96
CA SER A 597 24.00 -17.71 -9.61
C SER A 597 25.36 -17.68 -10.29
N ASN A 598 26.15 -18.74 -10.15
CA ASN A 598 27.45 -18.90 -10.83
C ASN A 598 28.43 -17.71 -10.70
N GLY A 599 28.38 -16.95 -9.60
CA GLY A 599 29.25 -15.79 -9.40
C GLY A 599 28.73 -14.46 -9.96
N SER A 600 27.54 -14.44 -10.57
CA SER A 600 26.87 -13.22 -11.00
C SER A 600 25.63 -12.94 -10.13
N CYS A 601 25.09 -11.74 -10.27
CA CYS A 601 23.83 -11.32 -9.67
C CYS A 601 22.94 -10.70 -10.75
N SER A 602 21.62 -10.91 -10.69
CA SER A 602 20.64 -10.33 -11.63
C SER A 602 20.72 -8.79 -11.75
N CYS A 603 21.34 -8.14 -10.77
CA CYS A 603 21.52 -6.69 -10.75
C CYS A 603 22.65 -6.12 -11.59
N MET A 604 23.54 -6.97 -12.12
CA MET A 604 24.72 -6.53 -12.87
C MET A 604 25.58 -5.49 -12.13
N ASP A 605 25.64 -5.60 -10.79
CA ASP A 605 26.36 -4.69 -9.89
C ASP A 605 25.88 -3.22 -9.93
N PHE A 606 24.67 -2.97 -10.45
CA PHE A 606 23.98 -1.67 -10.37
C PHE A 606 22.81 -1.75 -9.37
N TRP A 607 22.98 -1.20 -8.16
CA TRP A 607 21.96 -1.32 -7.11
C TRP A 607 22.06 -0.33 -5.97
#